data_AF-A0A352CN19-F1
#
_entry.id   AF-A0A352CN19-F1
#
_cell.length_a   1.000
_cell.length_b   1.000
_cell.length_c   1.000
_cell.angle_alpha   90.00
_cell.angle_beta   90.00
_cell.angle_gamma   90.00
#
_symmetry.space_group_name_H-M   'P 1'
#
loop_
_entity.id
_entity.type
_entity.pdbx_description
1 polymer ?
#
loop_
_entity_poly.entity_id
_entity_poly.type
_entity_poly.pdbx_seq_one_letter_code
_entity_poly.pdbx_strand_id
1 'polypeptide(L)'
;EGTAEDQALFDGMVSFITENDMSDDKMYSRAAGMLDMAGFADYSAFNIYINNRDSFFMNDNNWMMWRAREAGKGTDKEDGRWRMMVFDTDYSTGIYEKGMDYDEDTLGDVLEGSSDSTGNAMLKSLMRNEAFRGMFIQALDDMRNRCFEKKRVEKTIGAYLAAYEKPVCDTYRRFGPEDRLWGDPSEYYRMRVGELSEWLGGRYEVFDDMMARQFPE
;
A
#
# COMPACT_ATOMS: atom_id res chain seq x y z
N GLU A 1 -17.94 4.72 -8.44
CA GLU A 1 -18.26 5.85 -9.33
C GLU A 1 -17.37 5.81 -10.56
N GLY A 2 -17.78 6.48 -11.66
CA GLY A 2 -17.12 6.46 -12.98
C GLY A 2 -18.15 6.24 -14.10
N THR A 3 -17.89 6.75 -15.31
CA THR A 3 -18.67 6.45 -16.52
C THR A 3 -17.98 5.35 -17.35
N ALA A 4 -18.66 4.82 -18.37
CA ALA A 4 -18.04 3.86 -19.30
C ALA A 4 -16.82 4.45 -20.04
N GLU A 5 -16.79 5.77 -20.26
CA GLU A 5 -15.64 6.46 -20.85
C GLU A 5 -14.44 6.48 -19.91
N ASP A 6 -14.69 6.64 -18.60
CA ASP A 6 -13.63 6.59 -17.59
C ASP A 6 -13.01 5.19 -17.52
N GLN A 7 -13.84 4.15 -17.60
CA GLN A 7 -13.37 2.77 -17.66
C GLN A 7 -12.47 2.53 -18.88
N ALA A 8 -12.90 2.97 -20.07
CA ALA A 8 -12.09 2.82 -21.29
C ALA A 8 -10.74 3.54 -21.21
N LEU A 9 -10.69 4.70 -20.52
CA LEU A 9 -9.44 5.43 -20.28
C LEU A 9 -8.52 4.72 -19.27
N PHE A 10 -9.09 4.05 -18.28
CA PHE A 10 -8.33 3.21 -17.35
C PHE A 10 -7.78 1.97 -18.08
N ASP A 11 -8.64 1.23 -18.77
CA ASP A 11 -8.26 0.03 -19.52
C ASP A 11 -7.18 0.36 -20.56
N GLY A 12 -7.33 1.48 -21.27
CA GLY A 12 -6.34 1.96 -22.23
C GLY A 12 -4.98 2.30 -21.60
N MET A 13 -4.95 2.83 -20.38
CA MET A 13 -3.71 3.05 -19.63
C MET A 13 -3.08 1.72 -19.23
N VAL A 14 -3.87 0.79 -18.67
CA VAL A 14 -3.40 -0.54 -18.24
C VAL A 14 -2.78 -1.28 -19.42
N SER A 15 -3.53 -1.47 -20.51
CA SER A 15 -3.03 -2.12 -21.74
C SER A 15 -1.79 -1.41 -22.28
N PHE A 16 -1.75 -0.08 -22.29
CA PHE A 16 -0.56 0.63 -22.76
C PHE A 16 0.69 0.28 -21.93
N ILE A 17 0.57 0.25 -20.60
CA ILE A 17 1.68 -0.07 -19.69
C ILE A 17 2.08 -1.54 -19.81
N THR A 18 1.13 -2.47 -19.88
CA THR A 18 1.43 -3.91 -19.83
C THR A 18 1.81 -4.52 -21.17
N GLU A 19 1.38 -3.92 -22.29
CA GLU A 19 1.62 -4.46 -23.64
C GLU A 19 2.77 -3.78 -24.40
N ASN A 20 3.30 -2.65 -23.91
CA ASN A 20 4.46 -1.96 -24.50
C ASN A 20 5.73 -2.17 -23.66
N ASP A 21 6.90 -2.05 -24.31
CA ASP A 21 8.18 -2.17 -23.62
C ASP A 21 8.50 -0.90 -22.81
N MET A 22 8.29 -0.97 -21.49
CA MET A 22 8.58 0.16 -20.59
C MET A 22 10.09 0.42 -20.41
N SER A 23 10.98 -0.46 -20.86
CA SER A 23 12.42 -0.14 -20.90
C SER A 23 12.78 0.89 -21.99
N ASP A 24 11.88 1.13 -22.96
CA ASP A 24 12.00 2.24 -23.92
C ASP A 24 11.50 3.55 -23.29
N ASP A 25 12.40 4.53 -23.16
CA ASP A 25 12.11 5.85 -22.58
C ASP A 25 10.93 6.59 -23.24
N LYS A 26 10.67 6.37 -24.53
CA LYS A 26 9.52 6.98 -25.22
C LYS A 26 8.21 6.33 -24.79
N MET A 27 8.19 5.01 -24.64
CA MET A 27 7.02 4.29 -24.15
C MET A 27 6.78 4.63 -22.68
N TYR A 28 7.83 4.61 -21.87
CA TYR A 28 7.76 5.04 -20.47
C TYR A 28 7.26 6.50 -20.33
N SER A 29 7.79 7.44 -21.11
CA SER A 29 7.34 8.84 -21.07
C SER A 29 5.87 8.99 -21.45
N ARG A 30 5.36 8.17 -22.37
CA ARG A 30 3.93 8.16 -22.70
C ARG A 30 3.09 7.58 -21.58
N ALA A 31 3.53 6.50 -20.93
CA ALA A 31 2.88 5.95 -19.74
C ALA A 31 2.86 6.96 -18.58
N ALA A 32 3.94 7.71 -18.37
CA ALA A 32 4.04 8.76 -17.35
C ALA A 32 3.11 9.96 -17.62
N GLY A 33 2.63 10.11 -18.86
CA GLY A 33 1.55 11.04 -19.21
C GLY A 33 0.15 10.53 -18.87
N MET A 34 -0.01 9.24 -18.54
CA MET A 34 -1.29 8.61 -18.19
C MET A 34 -1.40 8.31 -16.70
N LEU A 35 -0.29 7.93 -16.06
CA LEU A 35 -0.20 7.52 -14.66
C LEU A 35 0.72 8.45 -13.87
N ASP A 36 0.33 8.84 -12.66
CA ASP A 36 1.23 9.52 -11.71
C ASP A 36 2.24 8.52 -11.15
N MET A 37 3.41 8.42 -11.80
CA MET A 37 4.45 7.42 -11.50
C MET A 37 4.92 7.45 -10.05
N ALA A 38 5.12 8.64 -9.48
CA ALA A 38 5.53 8.80 -8.09
C ALA A 38 4.44 8.33 -7.12
N GLY A 39 3.19 8.73 -7.37
CA GLY A 39 2.06 8.26 -6.57
C GLY A 39 1.83 6.75 -6.67
N PHE A 40 2.08 6.14 -7.84
CA PHE A 40 2.01 4.69 -8.00
C PHE A 40 3.14 3.97 -7.29
N ALA A 41 4.38 4.49 -7.33
CA ALA A 41 5.51 3.97 -6.56
C ALA A 41 5.24 4.03 -5.04
N ASP A 42 4.77 5.17 -4.52
CA ASP A 42 4.43 5.36 -3.11
C ASP A 42 3.30 4.41 -2.67
N TYR A 43 2.24 4.29 -3.47
CA TYR A 43 1.13 3.37 -3.19
C TYR A 43 1.58 1.91 -3.18
N SER A 44 2.45 1.53 -4.11
CA SER A 44 3.01 0.18 -4.20
C SER A 44 3.87 -0.14 -2.98
N ALA A 45 4.80 0.76 -2.65
CA ALA A 45 5.69 0.62 -1.51
C ALA A 45 4.90 0.56 -0.18
N PHE A 46 3.88 1.39 -0.02
CA PHE A 46 3.00 1.36 1.15
C PHE A 46 2.33 -0.01 1.35
N ASN A 47 1.66 -0.55 0.32
CA ASN A 47 0.95 -1.83 0.42
C ASN A 47 1.90 -3.00 0.67
N ILE A 48 3.11 -2.96 0.11
CA ILE A 48 4.16 -3.96 0.37
C ILE A 48 4.66 -3.86 1.81
N TYR A 49 4.96 -2.65 2.30
CA TYR A 49 5.51 -2.45 3.63
C TYR A 49 4.56 -2.93 4.74
N ILE A 50 3.26 -2.65 4.61
CA ILE A 50 2.26 -3.11 5.58
C ILE A 50 1.84 -4.57 5.39
N ASN A 51 2.35 -5.24 4.35
CA ASN A 51 1.95 -6.58 3.93
C ASN A 51 0.43 -6.70 3.68
N ASN A 52 -0.11 -5.85 2.81
CA ASN A 52 -1.53 -5.89 2.47
C ASN A 52 -1.84 -7.07 1.52
N ARG A 53 -2.48 -8.10 2.06
CA ARG A 53 -2.80 -9.35 1.34
C ARG A 53 -4.07 -9.27 0.49
N ASP A 54 -4.84 -8.19 0.60
CA ASP A 54 -6.10 -7.97 -0.11
C ASP A 54 -6.04 -6.70 -0.98
N SER A 55 -4.90 -6.49 -1.65
CA SER A 55 -4.58 -5.27 -2.38
C SER A 55 -4.61 -5.44 -3.90
N PHE A 56 -4.48 -4.32 -4.61
CA PHE A 56 -4.36 -4.25 -6.07
C PHE A 56 -3.31 -5.21 -6.67
N PHE A 57 -2.25 -5.52 -5.90
CA PHE A 57 -1.13 -6.34 -6.35
C PHE A 57 -1.31 -7.83 -6.07
N MET A 58 -2.22 -8.18 -5.15
CA MET A 58 -2.44 -9.57 -4.74
C MET A 58 -3.60 -10.17 -5.51
N ASN A 59 -4.73 -9.46 -5.60
CA ASN A 59 -6.00 -10.00 -6.05
C ASN A 59 -6.95 -8.97 -6.68
N ASP A 60 -6.44 -7.83 -7.18
CA ASP A 60 -7.23 -6.75 -7.77
C ASP A 60 -8.32 -6.18 -6.84
N ASN A 61 -8.10 -6.23 -5.53
CA ASN A 61 -9.04 -5.74 -4.52
C ASN A 61 -8.55 -4.44 -3.82
N ASN A 62 -9.45 -3.79 -3.08
CA ASN A 62 -9.21 -2.62 -2.22
C ASN A 62 -8.33 -1.53 -2.85
N TRP A 63 -8.62 -1.20 -4.12
CA TRP A 63 -7.92 -0.17 -4.87
C TRP A 63 -8.89 0.80 -5.53
N MET A 64 -8.46 2.05 -5.62
CA MET A 64 -9.25 3.13 -6.18
C MET A 64 -8.31 4.13 -6.81
N MET A 65 -8.72 4.70 -7.94
CA MET A 65 -8.00 5.76 -8.60
C MET A 65 -8.90 6.94 -8.88
N TRP A 66 -8.29 8.10 -9.00
CA TRP A 66 -8.95 9.30 -9.51
C TRP A 66 -8.12 9.95 -10.61
N ARG A 67 -8.78 10.75 -11.44
CA ARG A 67 -8.17 11.60 -12.46
C ARG A 67 -9.01 12.85 -12.66
N ALA A 68 -8.39 13.92 -13.13
CA ALA A 68 -9.14 15.00 -13.76
C ALA A 68 -9.72 14.51 -15.10
N ARG A 69 -11.00 14.78 -15.36
CA ARG A 69 -11.65 14.42 -16.63
C ARG A 69 -11.08 15.22 -17.78
N GLU A 70 -10.94 16.53 -17.57
CA GLU A 70 -10.38 17.47 -18.54
C GLU A 70 -9.06 18.03 -18.00
N ALA A 71 -8.07 18.15 -18.88
CA ALA A 71 -6.83 18.81 -18.52
C ALA A 71 -7.08 20.32 -18.40
N GLY A 72 -6.72 20.88 -17.25
CA GLY A 72 -6.94 22.26 -16.90
C GLY A 72 -5.65 22.95 -16.45
N LYS A 73 -5.77 24.23 -16.07
CA LYS A 73 -4.66 25.04 -15.56
C LYS A 73 -4.92 25.54 -14.13
N GLY A 74 -5.98 25.05 -13.48
CA GLY A 74 -6.36 25.45 -12.14
C GLY A 74 -5.40 24.91 -11.09
N THR A 75 -4.91 23.68 -11.26
CA THR A 75 -3.90 23.06 -10.39
C THR A 75 -2.98 22.12 -11.17
N ASP A 76 -1.82 21.82 -10.61
CA ASP A 76 -0.84 20.86 -11.14
C ASP A 76 -1.39 19.42 -11.22
N LYS A 77 -2.57 19.16 -10.64
CA LYS A 77 -3.24 17.86 -10.65
C LYS A 77 -4.40 17.78 -11.66
N GLU A 78 -4.67 18.87 -12.39
CA GLU A 78 -5.59 18.89 -13.54
C GLU A 78 -4.87 18.47 -14.83
N ASP A 79 -4.02 17.46 -14.76
CA ASP A 79 -3.18 17.00 -15.89
C ASP A 79 -3.71 15.73 -16.57
N GLY A 80 -4.87 15.23 -16.12
CA GLY A 80 -5.51 14.05 -16.67
C GLY A 80 -4.84 12.72 -16.28
N ARG A 81 -3.82 12.72 -15.41
CA ARG A 81 -3.17 11.49 -14.94
C ARG A 81 -4.02 10.77 -13.90
N TRP A 82 -4.04 9.45 -14.00
CA TRP A 82 -4.59 8.55 -12.99
C TRP A 82 -3.69 8.52 -11.75
N ARG A 83 -4.32 8.54 -10.58
CA ARG A 83 -3.67 8.59 -9.26
C ARG A 83 -4.31 7.61 -8.30
N MET A 84 -3.48 6.82 -7.63
CA MET A 84 -3.94 5.88 -6.61
C MET A 84 -4.50 6.61 -5.38
N MET A 85 -5.44 5.96 -4.70
CA MET A 85 -5.89 6.28 -3.36
C MET A 85 -5.81 5.04 -2.48
N VAL A 86 -5.48 5.25 -1.20
CA VAL A 86 -5.43 4.19 -0.20
C VAL A 86 -6.76 4.14 0.55
N PHE A 87 -7.34 2.95 0.67
CA PHE A 87 -8.44 2.63 1.58
C PHE A 87 -8.40 1.12 1.89
N ASP A 88 -9.16 0.71 2.90
CA ASP A 88 -9.39 -0.69 3.28
C ASP A 88 -8.11 -1.55 3.38
N THR A 89 -7.33 -1.27 4.43
CA THR A 89 -6.00 -1.85 4.65
C THR A 89 -5.98 -2.78 5.87
N ASP A 90 -7.12 -3.28 6.32
CA ASP A 90 -7.22 -4.10 7.53
C ASP A 90 -6.67 -5.51 7.33
N TYR A 91 -6.69 -6.06 6.11
CA TYR A 91 -6.00 -7.32 5.76
C TYR A 91 -4.47 -7.14 5.61
N SER A 92 -3.87 -6.55 6.64
CA SER A 92 -2.45 -6.24 6.74
C SER A 92 -2.02 -6.22 8.22
N THR A 93 -0.72 -6.06 8.48
CA THR A 93 -0.19 -5.78 9.83
C THR A 93 -0.60 -6.75 10.96
N GLY A 94 -0.72 -8.05 10.67
CA GLY A 94 -0.89 -9.06 11.72
C GLY A 94 -2.32 -9.38 12.15
N ILE A 95 -3.35 -8.92 11.42
CA ILE A 95 -4.76 -9.08 11.86
C ILE A 95 -5.38 -10.41 11.44
N TYR A 96 -5.04 -10.93 10.26
CA TYR A 96 -5.67 -12.10 9.65
C TYR A 96 -4.63 -13.17 9.31
N GLU A 97 -5.07 -14.41 9.06
CA GLU A 97 -4.22 -15.61 8.88
C GLU A 97 -3.08 -15.42 7.88
N LYS A 98 -3.32 -14.72 6.77
CA LYS A 98 -2.25 -14.25 5.86
C LYS A 98 -1.81 -12.86 6.27
N GLY A 99 -0.50 -12.61 6.29
CA GLY A 99 0.03 -11.35 6.80
C GLY A 99 0.09 -11.27 8.32
N MET A 100 -0.02 -12.42 9.00
CA MET A 100 0.25 -12.54 10.43
C MET A 100 1.69 -12.20 10.75
N ASP A 101 2.63 -12.74 9.98
CA ASP A 101 4.05 -12.61 10.29
C ASP A 101 4.64 -11.33 9.67
N TYR A 102 5.43 -10.62 10.47
CA TYR A 102 6.08 -9.38 10.05
C TYR A 102 7.22 -9.61 9.05
N ASP A 103 7.67 -10.85 8.88
CA ASP A 103 8.75 -11.24 7.98
C ASP A 103 8.25 -11.93 6.68
N GLU A 104 6.93 -12.01 6.47
CA GLU A 104 6.38 -12.41 5.18
C GLU A 104 6.87 -11.48 4.05
N ASP A 105 7.34 -12.10 2.97
CA ASP A 105 8.00 -11.43 1.86
C ASP A 105 7.01 -11.00 0.76
N THR A 106 6.17 -10.03 1.08
CA THR A 106 5.21 -9.43 0.13
C THR A 106 5.94 -8.81 -1.07
N LEU A 107 7.15 -8.29 -0.88
CA LEU A 107 7.94 -7.70 -1.96
C LEU A 107 8.31 -8.76 -3.00
N GLY A 108 8.81 -9.91 -2.55
CA GLY A 108 9.07 -11.07 -3.40
C GLY A 108 7.80 -11.63 -4.04
N ASP A 109 6.71 -11.76 -3.28
CA ASP A 109 5.41 -12.18 -3.83
C ASP A 109 4.96 -11.28 -4.99
N VAL A 110 5.14 -9.97 -4.86
CA VAL A 110 4.78 -9.00 -5.92
C VAL A 110 5.74 -9.06 -7.11
N LEU A 111 7.05 -9.11 -6.89
CA LEU A 111 8.01 -8.98 -7.99
C LEU A 111 8.30 -10.30 -8.72
N GLU A 112 8.25 -11.42 -8.00
CA GLU A 112 8.64 -12.75 -8.50
C GLU A 112 7.48 -13.75 -8.51
N GLY A 113 6.44 -13.50 -7.71
CA GLY A 113 5.28 -14.37 -7.65
C GLY A 113 4.50 -14.41 -8.96
N SER A 114 3.60 -15.39 -9.07
CA SER A 114 2.80 -15.65 -10.27
C SER A 114 1.44 -14.93 -10.30
N SER A 115 1.21 -13.94 -9.44
CA SER A 115 -0.04 -13.16 -9.49
C SER A 115 -0.16 -12.49 -10.86
N ASP A 116 -1.34 -12.62 -11.45
CA ASP A 116 -1.74 -12.02 -12.73
C ASP A 116 -2.65 -10.80 -12.53
N SER A 117 -2.75 -10.29 -11.28
CA SER A 117 -3.51 -9.08 -10.98
C SER A 117 -3.01 -7.89 -11.79
N THR A 118 -3.92 -6.95 -12.07
CA THR A 118 -3.68 -5.74 -12.84
C THR A 118 -2.56 -4.90 -12.21
N GLY A 119 -2.59 -4.70 -10.89
CA GLY A 119 -1.56 -3.96 -10.18
C GLY A 119 -0.18 -4.61 -10.27
N ASN A 120 -0.13 -5.95 -10.19
CA ASN A 120 1.11 -6.72 -10.32
C ASN A 120 1.70 -6.60 -11.73
N ALA A 121 0.88 -6.78 -12.76
CA ALA A 121 1.29 -6.67 -14.16
C ALA A 121 1.82 -5.27 -14.49
N MET A 122 1.13 -4.22 -14.03
CA MET A 122 1.57 -2.84 -14.21
C MET A 122 2.93 -2.59 -13.53
N LEU A 123 3.07 -2.99 -12.26
CA LEU A 123 4.31 -2.76 -11.51
C LEU A 123 5.50 -3.49 -12.15
N LYS A 124 5.35 -4.77 -12.49
CA LYS A 124 6.40 -5.55 -13.17
C LYS A 124 6.81 -4.93 -14.51
N SER A 125 5.85 -4.44 -15.29
CA SER A 125 6.16 -3.76 -16.55
C SER A 125 6.97 -2.49 -16.30
N LEU A 126 6.49 -1.60 -15.41
CA LEU A 126 7.14 -0.32 -15.10
C LEU A 126 8.54 -0.49 -14.51
N MET A 127 8.77 -1.54 -13.72
CA MET A 127 10.08 -1.89 -13.15
C MET A 127 11.17 -2.17 -14.19
N ARG A 128 10.80 -2.37 -15.47
CA ARG A 128 11.76 -2.48 -16.58
C ARG A 128 12.40 -1.14 -16.97
N ASN A 129 11.84 0.00 -16.52
CA ASN A 129 12.45 1.30 -16.70
C ASN A 129 13.32 1.65 -15.49
N GLU A 130 14.60 1.99 -15.71
CA GLU A 130 15.54 2.30 -14.62
C GLU A 130 15.11 3.51 -13.78
N ALA A 131 14.48 4.53 -14.38
CA ALA A 131 14.02 5.70 -13.63
C ALA A 131 12.85 5.36 -12.69
N PHE A 132 11.90 4.55 -13.16
CA PHE A 132 10.82 4.06 -12.30
C PHE A 132 11.34 3.11 -11.23
N ARG A 133 12.24 2.19 -11.58
CA ARG A 133 12.87 1.27 -10.64
C ARG A 133 13.56 2.01 -9.50
N GLY A 134 14.36 3.03 -9.80
CA GLY A 134 14.99 3.87 -8.79
C GLY A 134 13.97 4.61 -7.91
N MET A 135 12.88 5.12 -8.51
CA MET A 135 11.79 5.77 -7.78
C MET A 135 11.07 4.81 -6.83
N PHE A 136 10.82 3.58 -7.25
CA PHE A 136 10.17 2.56 -6.44
C PHE A 136 11.05 2.09 -5.28
N ILE A 137 12.35 1.87 -5.53
CA ILE A 137 13.31 1.54 -4.46
C ILE A 137 13.37 2.67 -3.43
N GLN A 138 13.45 3.92 -3.88
CA GLN A 138 13.41 5.08 -2.97
C GLN A 138 12.10 5.14 -2.17
N ALA A 139 10.96 4.81 -2.77
CA ALA A 139 9.68 4.78 -2.07
C ALA A 139 9.63 3.69 -0.99
N LEU A 140 10.21 2.51 -1.25
CA LEU A 140 10.37 1.43 -0.26
C LEU A 140 11.26 1.88 0.91
N ASP A 141 12.41 2.49 0.61
CA ASP A 141 13.30 3.07 1.63
C ASP A 141 12.58 4.14 2.49
N ASP A 142 11.82 5.02 1.85
CA ASP A 142 11.05 6.06 2.51
C ASP A 142 9.95 5.48 3.42
N MET A 143 9.36 4.31 3.07
CA MET A 143 8.39 3.65 3.93
C MET A 143 8.99 3.35 5.30
N ARG A 144 10.15 2.69 5.34
CA ARG A 144 10.83 2.38 6.60
C ARG A 144 11.39 3.62 7.30
N ASN A 145 12.15 4.44 6.55
CA ASN A 145 13.02 5.46 7.14
C ASN A 145 12.30 6.78 7.44
N ARG A 146 11.09 6.99 6.89
CA ARG A 146 10.34 8.25 7.03
C ARG A 146 8.87 8.04 7.38
N CYS A 147 8.16 7.16 6.68
CA CYS A 147 6.72 6.97 6.89
C CYS A 147 6.42 6.21 8.17
N PHE A 148 7.11 5.08 8.36
CA PHE A 148 7.02 4.18 9.49
C PHE A 148 8.29 4.17 10.34
N GLU A 149 9.00 5.30 10.37
CA GLU A 149 10.14 5.48 11.28
C GLU A 149 9.72 5.15 12.71
N LYS A 150 10.55 4.35 13.40
CA LYS A 150 10.21 3.71 14.67
C LYS A 150 9.64 4.68 15.71
N LYS A 151 10.29 5.83 15.94
CA LYS A 151 9.81 6.82 16.93
C LYS A 151 8.51 7.46 16.49
N ARG A 152 8.32 7.71 15.19
CA ARG A 152 7.06 8.22 14.64
C ARG A 152 5.93 7.21 14.86
N VAL A 153 6.16 5.93 14.62
CA VAL A 153 5.19 4.86 14.87
C VAL A 153 4.81 4.79 16.35
N GLU A 154 5.81 4.68 17.24
CA GLU A 154 5.59 4.63 18.69
C GLU A 154 4.77 5.83 19.19
N LYS A 155 5.13 7.04 18.76
CA LYS A 155 4.41 8.27 19.10
C LYS A 155 2.98 8.26 18.58
N THR A 156 2.77 7.79 17.36
CA THR A 156 1.45 7.75 16.71
C THR A 156 0.55 6.75 17.43
N ILE A 157 1.03 5.52 17.65
CA ILE A 157 0.32 4.48 18.41
C ILE A 157 -0.08 5.01 19.80
N GLY A 158 0.85 5.63 20.53
CA GLY A 158 0.57 6.20 21.85
C GLY A 158 -0.53 7.27 21.81
N ALA A 159 -0.54 8.13 20.80
CA ALA A 159 -1.58 9.15 20.62
C ALA A 159 -2.96 8.54 20.34
N TYR A 160 -3.03 7.52 19.46
CA TYR A 160 -4.28 6.83 19.16
C TYR A 160 -4.79 6.01 20.36
N LEU A 161 -3.91 5.29 21.07
CA LEU A 161 -4.27 4.57 22.29
C LEU A 161 -4.92 5.51 23.30
N ALA A 162 -4.32 6.67 23.58
CA ALA A 162 -4.85 7.66 24.50
C ALA A 162 -6.20 8.26 24.05
N ALA A 163 -6.38 8.49 22.75
CA ALA A 163 -7.60 9.07 22.20
C ALA A 163 -8.77 8.09 22.10
N TYR A 164 -8.49 6.82 21.78
CA TYR A 164 -9.50 5.83 21.42
C TYR A 164 -9.80 4.80 22.52
N GLU A 165 -8.99 4.70 23.58
CA GLU A 165 -9.20 3.70 24.64
C GLU A 165 -10.62 3.76 25.21
N LYS A 166 -11.06 4.94 25.67
CA LYS A 166 -12.40 5.09 26.23
C LYS A 166 -13.52 4.71 25.22
N PRO A 167 -13.63 5.33 24.02
CA PRO A 167 -14.71 4.99 23.10
C PRO A 167 -14.67 3.54 22.60
N VAL A 168 -13.49 2.92 22.46
CA VAL A 168 -13.37 1.49 22.12
C VAL A 168 -13.90 0.62 23.25
N CYS A 169 -13.49 0.87 24.50
CA CYS A 169 -14.00 0.12 25.64
C CYS A 169 -15.52 0.28 25.80
N ASP A 170 -16.06 1.48 25.60
CA ASP A 170 -17.52 1.72 25.65
C ASP A 170 -18.26 0.97 24.53
N THR A 171 -17.65 0.89 23.34
CA THR A 171 -18.16 0.10 22.21
C THR A 171 -18.17 -1.38 22.54
N TYR A 172 -17.08 -1.93 23.09
CA TYR A 172 -17.02 -3.33 23.51
C TYR A 172 -18.04 -3.66 24.58
N ARG A 173 -18.24 -2.81 25.59
CA ARG A 173 -19.27 -3.05 26.62
C ARG A 173 -20.70 -3.06 26.09
N ARG A 174 -20.97 -2.34 25.00
CA ARG A 174 -22.31 -2.19 24.45
C ARG A 174 -22.62 -3.17 23.31
N PHE A 175 -21.64 -3.46 22.48
CA PHE A 175 -21.80 -4.19 21.22
C PHE A 175 -20.79 -5.32 21.04
N GLY A 176 -19.84 -5.49 21.96
CA GLY A 176 -18.81 -6.52 21.87
C GLY A 176 -19.39 -7.93 22.02
N PRO A 177 -18.70 -8.94 21.46
CA PRO A 177 -19.09 -10.33 21.67
C PRO A 177 -18.97 -10.68 23.16
N GLU A 178 -19.72 -11.69 23.59
CA GLU A 178 -19.95 -12.00 25.00
C GLU A 178 -18.65 -12.24 25.78
N ASP A 179 -17.65 -12.86 25.17
CA ASP A 179 -16.29 -13.05 25.71
C ASP A 179 -15.54 -11.74 25.99
N ARG A 180 -15.89 -10.64 25.31
CA ARG A 180 -15.36 -9.28 25.54
C ARG A 180 -16.15 -8.50 26.60
N LEU A 181 -17.36 -8.98 26.95
CA LEU A 181 -18.21 -8.36 27.98
C LEU A 181 -17.83 -8.81 29.40
N TRP A 182 -17.26 -10.01 29.54
CA TRP A 182 -16.90 -10.59 30.84
C TRP A 182 -15.44 -10.32 31.28
N GLY A 183 -14.59 -9.78 30.40
CA GLY A 183 -13.22 -9.33 30.69
C GLY A 183 -13.09 -7.81 30.82
N ASP A 184 -11.88 -7.29 31.06
CA ASP A 184 -11.60 -5.85 30.98
C ASP A 184 -11.38 -5.44 29.51
N PRO A 185 -12.28 -4.64 28.89
CA PRO A 185 -12.11 -4.19 27.50
C PRO A 185 -10.84 -3.36 27.27
N SER A 186 -10.30 -2.72 28.32
CA SER A 186 -9.04 -1.97 28.24
C SER A 186 -7.85 -2.89 28.06
N GLU A 187 -7.80 -4.00 28.81
CA GLU A 187 -6.74 -5.01 28.71
C GLU A 187 -6.67 -5.59 27.29
N TYR A 188 -7.83 -6.01 26.75
CA TYR A 188 -7.89 -6.54 25.40
C TYR A 188 -7.47 -5.50 24.34
N TYR A 189 -7.97 -4.27 24.44
CA TYR A 189 -7.59 -3.22 23.49
C TYR A 189 -6.08 -2.94 23.52
N ARG A 190 -5.49 -2.84 24.71
CA ARG A 190 -4.03 -2.65 24.88
C ARG A 190 -3.23 -3.82 24.35
N MET A 191 -3.69 -5.05 24.53
CA MET A 191 -3.07 -6.24 23.95
C MET A 191 -3.04 -6.15 22.42
N ARG A 192 -4.17 -5.85 21.77
CA ARG A 192 -4.24 -5.69 20.30
C ARG A 192 -3.36 -4.55 19.78
N VAL A 193 -3.27 -3.45 20.53
CA VAL A 193 -2.36 -2.34 20.20
C VAL A 193 -0.89 -2.77 20.37
N GLY A 194 -0.59 -3.58 21.37
CA GLY A 194 0.72 -4.20 21.57
C GLY A 194 1.14 -5.08 20.39
N GLU A 195 0.25 -5.96 19.94
CA GLU A 195 0.48 -6.83 18.77
C GLU A 195 0.78 -6.02 17.50
N LEU A 196 0.03 -4.93 17.24
CA LEU A 196 0.31 -4.04 16.12
C LEU A 196 1.70 -3.38 16.25
N SER A 197 2.06 -2.95 17.47
CA SER A 197 3.37 -2.35 17.73
C SER A 197 4.51 -3.34 17.54
N GLU A 198 4.32 -4.60 17.98
CA GLU A 198 5.28 -5.68 17.78
C GLU A 198 5.44 -6.01 16.30
N TRP A 199 4.34 -6.11 15.55
CA TRP A 199 4.37 -6.37 14.12
C TRP A 199 5.12 -5.28 13.36
N LEU A 200 4.79 -4.00 13.59
CA LEU A 200 5.47 -2.88 12.93
C LEU A 200 6.95 -2.77 13.34
N GLY A 201 7.25 -3.09 14.60
CA GLY A 201 8.62 -3.20 15.10
C GLY A 201 9.40 -4.29 14.35
N GLY A 202 8.86 -5.50 14.28
CA GLY A 202 9.49 -6.61 13.55
C GLY A 202 9.69 -6.29 12.07
N ARG A 203 8.66 -5.73 11.41
CA ARG A 203 8.75 -5.30 10.00
C ARG A 203 9.88 -4.30 9.79
N TYR A 204 10.01 -3.31 10.68
CA TYR A 204 11.10 -2.33 10.62
C TYR A 204 12.50 -2.97 10.69
N GLU A 205 12.68 -4.01 11.51
CA GLU A 205 13.97 -4.69 11.68
C GLU A 205 14.35 -5.53 10.44
N VAL A 206 13.38 -6.17 9.78
CA VAL A 206 13.64 -7.12 8.67
C VAL A 206 13.54 -6.51 7.26
N PHE A 207 13.00 -5.30 7.11
CA PHE A 207 12.69 -4.76 5.78
C PHE A 207 13.93 -4.44 4.94
N ASP A 208 15.04 -4.03 5.55
CA ASP A 208 16.32 -3.84 4.81
C ASP A 208 16.80 -5.15 4.20
N ASP A 209 16.70 -6.27 4.93
CA ASP A 209 17.05 -7.61 4.43
C ASP A 209 16.11 -8.07 3.32
N MET A 210 14.82 -7.70 3.38
CA MET A 210 13.87 -7.93 2.28
C MET A 210 14.27 -7.18 1.01
N MET A 211 14.62 -5.90 1.14
CA MET A 211 15.07 -5.10 0.00
C MET A 211 16.38 -5.62 -0.59
N ALA A 212 17.35 -5.98 0.25
CA ALA A 212 18.63 -6.51 -0.19
C ALA A 212 18.51 -7.84 -0.96
N ARG A 213 17.50 -8.66 -0.64
CA ARG A 213 17.20 -9.89 -1.39
C ARG A 213 16.70 -9.59 -2.80
N GLN A 214 15.82 -8.61 -2.97
CA GLN A 214 15.20 -8.34 -4.28
C GLN A 214 16.00 -7.34 -5.14
N PHE A 215 16.82 -6.51 -4.52
CA PHE A 215 17.65 -5.51 -5.17
C PHE A 215 19.11 -5.64 -4.73
N PRO A 216 19.81 -6.71 -5.15
CA PRO A 216 21.23 -6.85 -4.86
C PRO A 216 22.04 -5.76 -5.59
N GLU A 217 23.15 -5.34 -4.96
CA GLU A 217 24.14 -4.40 -5.52
C GLU A 217 24.83 -4.92 -6.79
#